data_AF-A0A917F7R4-F1
#
_entry.id   AF-A0A917F7R4-F1
#
_cell.length_a   1.000
_cell.length_b   1.000
_cell.length_c   1.000
_cell.angle_alpha   90.00
_cell.angle_beta   90.00
_cell.angle_gamma   90.00
#
_symmetry.space_group_name_H-M   'P 1'
#
loop_
_entity.id
_entity.type
_entity.pdbx_description
1 polymer ?
#
loop_
_entity_poly.entity_id
_entity_poly.type
_entity_poly.pdbx_seq_one_letter_code
_entity_poly.pdbx_strand_id
1 'polypeptide(L)'
;MMTHIDKFNNLPSQDGEIVDLYLFGWFDNTGNTGDYGLNVAPAQKTFQTLITTTYMFQSEPMFTLCCRPFKMSQAQFEYLQEHDLDTQDFLSNLGPLPDIVFSVDLSQHNDVNSALGAIKDLPF
;
A
#
# COMPACT_ATOMS: atom_id res chain seq x y z
N MET A 1 7.09 -11.86 -27.54
CA MET A 1 5.85 -11.49 -26.81
C MET A 1 6.22 -10.31 -25.92
N MET A 2 5.49 -9.19 -25.94
CA MET A 2 5.77 -8.06 -25.04
C MET A 2 5.54 -8.47 -23.59
N THR A 3 6.43 -8.05 -22.68
CA THR A 3 6.30 -8.32 -21.23
C THR A 3 5.18 -7.46 -20.62
N HIS A 4 4.74 -7.78 -19.39
CA HIS A 4 3.79 -6.92 -18.66
C HIS A 4 4.37 -5.53 -18.41
N ILE A 5 5.67 -5.43 -18.16
CA ILE A 5 6.38 -4.15 -18.00
C ILE A 5 6.30 -3.34 -19.30
N ASP A 6 6.54 -3.97 -20.45
CA ASP A 6 6.44 -3.27 -21.74
C ASP A 6 5.02 -2.80 -22.02
N LYS A 7 4.01 -3.62 -21.72
CA LYS A 7 2.60 -3.23 -21.86
C LYS A 7 2.27 -2.05 -20.95
N PHE A 8 2.65 -2.13 -19.68
CA PHE A 8 2.41 -1.10 -18.67
C PHE A 8 3.06 0.25 -19.03
N ASN A 9 4.30 0.23 -19.52
CA ASN A 9 5.03 1.44 -19.92
C ASN A 9 4.51 2.05 -21.23
N ASN A 10 3.85 1.25 -22.08
CA ASN A 10 3.24 1.71 -23.33
C ASN A 10 1.76 2.10 -23.18
N LEU A 11 1.17 1.96 -21.99
CA LEU A 11 -0.16 2.51 -21.73
C LEU A 11 -0.09 4.03 -21.92
N PRO A 12 -0.99 4.62 -22.74
CA PRO A 12 -0.87 6.01 -23.14
C PRO A 12 -0.76 6.93 -21.93
N SER A 13 0.34 7.68 -21.86
CA SER A 13 0.51 8.80 -20.91
C SER A 13 -0.13 10.09 -21.41
N GLN A 14 -0.62 10.10 -22.65
CA GLN A 14 -0.97 11.33 -23.35
C GLN A 14 -2.33 11.83 -22.85
N ASP A 15 -2.25 12.90 -22.05
CA ASP A 15 -3.32 13.66 -21.38
C ASP A 15 -3.95 13.00 -20.14
N GLY A 16 -3.38 11.90 -19.65
CA GLY A 16 -3.94 11.12 -18.55
C GLY A 16 -3.71 11.76 -17.18
N GLU A 17 -4.80 12.09 -16.49
CA GLU A 17 -4.83 12.45 -15.08
C GLU A 17 -3.91 11.52 -14.26
N ILE A 18 -2.89 12.10 -13.62
CA ILE A 18 -2.04 11.38 -12.68
C ILE A 18 -2.85 11.21 -11.41
N VAL A 19 -3.09 9.97 -11.02
CA VAL A 19 -3.74 9.66 -9.76
C VAL A 19 -2.70 9.55 -8.66
N ASP A 20 -2.96 10.21 -7.54
CA ASP A 20 -2.22 9.99 -6.30
C ASP A 20 -2.76 8.71 -5.66
N LEU A 21 -1.87 7.73 -5.51
CA LEU A 21 -2.15 6.44 -4.93
C LEU A 21 -1.36 6.25 -3.64
N TYR A 22 -1.85 5.35 -2.81
CA TYR A 22 -1.15 4.90 -1.62
C TYR A 22 -0.97 3.39 -1.68
N LEU A 23 0.28 2.95 -1.70
CA LEU A 23 0.65 1.53 -1.60
C LEU A 23 0.72 1.17 -0.12
N PHE A 24 -0.15 0.26 0.33
CA PHE A 24 -0.17 -0.26 1.68
C PHE A 24 0.56 -1.59 1.75
N GLY A 25 1.34 -1.78 2.80
CA GLY A 25 2.04 -3.02 3.07
C GLY A 25 2.38 -3.16 4.53
N TRP A 26 3.20 -4.15 4.83
CA TRP A 26 3.72 -4.40 6.17
C TRP A 26 5.15 -4.89 6.14
N PHE A 27 5.81 -4.78 7.30
CA PHE A 27 7.04 -5.49 7.57
C PHE A 27 7.05 -6.04 9.00
N ASP A 28 7.65 -7.20 9.19
CA ASP A 28 7.86 -7.80 10.52
C ASP A 28 9.20 -7.37 11.14
N ASN A 29 9.44 -7.81 12.37
CA ASN A 29 10.67 -7.54 13.12
C ASN A 29 11.93 -8.23 12.54
N THR A 30 11.77 -9.13 11.57
CA THR A 30 12.88 -9.79 10.86
C THR A 30 13.19 -9.11 9.53
N GLY A 31 12.38 -8.14 9.12
CA GLY A 31 12.50 -7.43 7.85
C GLY A 31 11.80 -8.13 6.69
N ASN A 32 11.01 -9.17 6.93
CA ASN A 32 10.13 -9.70 5.89
C ASN A 32 9.05 -8.66 5.60
N THR A 33 8.65 -8.55 4.34
CA THR A 33 7.67 -7.57 3.89
C THR A 33 6.57 -8.25 3.09
N GLY A 34 5.38 -7.64 3.05
CA GLY A 34 4.33 -7.99 2.12
C GLY A 34 3.42 -6.79 1.83
N ASP A 35 2.54 -6.92 0.85
CA ASP A 35 1.62 -5.87 0.46
C ASP A 35 0.16 -6.18 0.80
N TYR A 36 -0.62 -5.11 0.96
CA TYR A 36 -2.08 -5.14 1.08
C TYR A 36 -2.76 -4.49 -0.14
N GLY A 37 -1.97 -3.93 -1.07
CA GLY A 37 -2.43 -3.37 -2.33
C GLY A 37 -2.37 -1.84 -2.44
N LEU A 38 -2.67 -1.35 -3.64
CA LEU A 38 -2.79 0.08 -3.98
C LEU A 38 -4.21 0.58 -3.72
N ASN A 39 -4.34 1.80 -3.19
CA ASN A 39 -5.64 2.44 -3.02
C ASN A 39 -5.61 3.92 -3.39
N VAL A 40 -6.70 4.38 -4.01
CA VAL A 40 -7.01 5.80 -4.28
C VAL A 40 -7.74 6.48 -3.10
N ALA A 41 -8.23 5.70 -2.12
CA ALA A 41 -8.97 6.21 -0.97
C ALA A 41 -8.07 7.00 0.01
N PRO A 42 -8.65 7.86 0.87
CA PRO A 42 -7.89 8.58 1.89
C PRO A 42 -7.08 7.61 2.74
N ALA A 43 -5.77 7.84 2.85
CA ALA A 43 -4.87 6.89 3.49
C ALA A 43 -5.26 6.56 4.94
N GLN A 44 -5.81 7.55 5.65
CA GLN A 44 -6.36 7.37 7.00
C GLN A 44 -7.44 6.29 7.06
N LYS A 45 -8.41 6.31 6.14
CA LYS A 45 -9.53 5.35 6.13
C LYS A 45 -9.04 3.94 5.82
N THR A 46 -8.05 3.82 4.93
CA THR A 46 -7.43 2.53 4.61
C THR A 46 -6.68 1.97 5.80
N PHE A 47 -5.87 2.77 6.50
CA PHE A 47 -5.22 2.36 7.75
C PHE A 47 -6.23 1.89 8.80
N GLN A 48 -7.31 2.64 9.01
CA GLN A 48 -8.37 2.26 9.96
C GLN A 48 -8.99 0.91 9.59
N THR A 49 -9.26 0.68 8.30
CA THR A 49 -9.80 -0.58 7.81
C THR A 49 -8.80 -1.73 8.03
N LEU A 50 -7.54 -1.55 7.64
CA LEU A 50 -6.50 -2.56 7.80
C LEU A 50 -6.31 -2.93 9.27
N ILE A 51 -6.16 -1.95 10.15
CA ILE A 51 -6.02 -2.16 11.59
C ILE A 51 -7.24 -2.91 12.15
N THR A 52 -8.45 -2.43 11.86
CA THR A 52 -9.67 -3.07 12.37
C THR A 52 -9.76 -4.53 11.90
N THR A 53 -9.44 -4.78 10.63
CA THR A 53 -9.49 -6.13 10.04
C THR A 53 -8.42 -7.03 10.63
N THR A 54 -7.18 -6.55 10.78
CA THR A 54 -6.10 -7.29 11.43
C THR A 54 -6.50 -7.78 12.80
N TYR A 55 -7.04 -6.91 13.66
CA TYR A 55 -7.44 -7.28 15.02
C TYR A 55 -8.67 -8.21 15.10
N MET A 56 -9.44 -8.37 14.02
CA MET A 56 -10.51 -9.38 13.94
C MET A 56 -9.95 -10.81 13.78
N PHE A 57 -8.79 -10.96 13.14
CA PHE A 57 -8.19 -12.26 12.82
C PHE A 57 -6.96 -12.59 13.65
N GLN A 58 -6.27 -11.57 14.15
CA GLN A 58 -5.04 -11.69 14.94
C GLN A 58 -5.09 -10.71 16.11
N SER A 59 -5.25 -11.23 17.32
CA SER A 59 -5.32 -10.42 18.54
C SER A 59 -4.00 -9.77 18.93
N GLU A 60 -2.88 -10.37 18.52
CA GLU A 60 -1.52 -9.93 18.83
C GLU A 60 -0.70 -9.80 17.52
N PRO A 61 -0.94 -8.76 16.71
CA PRO A 61 -0.17 -8.51 15.49
C PRO A 61 1.26 -8.10 15.81
N MET A 62 2.23 -8.80 15.21
CA MET A 62 3.67 -8.58 15.42
C MET A 62 4.35 -7.97 14.18
N PHE A 63 3.71 -6.97 13.58
CA PHE A 63 4.20 -6.30 12.37
C PHE A 63 3.85 -4.82 12.35
N THR A 64 4.58 -4.07 11.54
CA THR A 64 4.32 -2.65 11.26
C THR A 64 3.55 -2.51 9.96
N LEU A 65 2.42 -1.81 9.99
CA LEU A 65 1.74 -1.36 8.79
C LEU A 65 2.47 -0.13 8.23
N CYS A 66 2.63 -0.07 6.91
CA CYS A 66 3.26 1.05 6.24
C CYS A 66 2.48 1.49 5.01
N CYS A 67 2.68 2.75 4.63
CA CYS A 67 2.09 3.35 3.45
C CYS A 67 3.12 4.20 2.70
N ARG A 68 3.15 4.04 1.38
CA ARG A 68 4.04 4.75 0.46
C ARG A 68 3.20 5.52 -0.56
N PRO A 69 3.50 6.79 -0.84
CA PRO A 69 2.79 7.53 -1.88
C PRO A 69 3.29 7.04 -3.24
N PHE A 70 2.38 6.75 -4.15
CA PHE A 70 2.70 6.31 -5.51
C PHE A 70 1.92 7.17 -6.50
N LYS A 71 2.48 7.35 -7.70
CA LYS A 71 1.82 8.10 -8.78
C LYS A 71 1.88 7.31 -10.07
N MET A 72 0.75 7.22 -10.76
CA MET A 72 0.65 6.61 -12.09
C MET A 72 -0.57 7.18 -12.83
N SER A 73 -0.72 6.89 -14.12
CA SER A 73 -1.95 7.23 -14.84
C SER A 73 -3.11 6.32 -14.43
N GLN A 74 -4.35 6.78 -14.63
CA GLN A 74 -5.53 5.94 -14.40
C GLN A 74 -5.46 4.60 -15.17
N ALA A 75 -5.02 4.63 -16.43
CA ALA A 75 -4.87 3.42 -17.26
C ALA A 75 -3.85 2.44 -16.68
N GLN A 76 -2.75 2.94 -16.11
CA GLN A 76 -1.75 2.12 -15.42
C GLN A 76 -2.34 1.48 -14.15
N PHE A 77 -3.10 2.25 -13.37
CA PHE A 77 -3.77 1.72 -12.18
C PHE A 77 -4.78 0.62 -12.54
N GLU A 78 -5.65 0.86 -13.52
CA GLU A 78 -6.62 -0.13 -14.02
C GLU A 78 -5.92 -1.39 -14.54
N TYR A 79 -4.80 -1.22 -15.26
CA TYR A 79 -4.01 -2.36 -15.74
C TYR A 79 -3.52 -3.25 -14.61
N LEU A 80 -3.03 -2.67 -13.50
CA LEU A 80 -2.61 -3.45 -12.31
C LEU A 80 -3.78 -4.20 -11.71
N GLN A 81 -4.95 -3.56 -11.60
CA GLN A 81 -6.15 -4.18 -11.03
C GLN A 81 -6.68 -5.33 -11.89
N GLU A 82 -6.63 -5.21 -13.21
CA GLU A 82 -7.18 -6.20 -14.15
C GLU A 82 -6.32 -7.47 -14.28
N HIS A 83 -5.02 -7.37 -14.02
CA HIS A 83 -4.07 -8.43 -14.34
C HIS A 83 -3.61 -9.24 -13.12
N ASP A 84 -4.20 -9.01 -11.93
CA ASP A 84 -3.91 -9.73 -10.69
C ASP A 84 -2.40 -9.88 -10.42
N LEU A 85 -1.65 -8.81 -10.70
CA LEU A 85 -0.21 -8.78 -10.53
C LEU A 85 0.10 -8.57 -9.05
N ASP A 86 1.10 -9.31 -8.52
CA ASP A 86 1.72 -8.97 -7.24
C ASP A 86 2.21 -7.53 -7.33
N THR A 87 1.51 -6.63 -6.65
CA THR A 87 1.61 -5.21 -6.92
C THR A 87 2.94 -4.68 -6.42
N GLN A 88 3.42 -5.13 -5.26
CA GLN A 88 4.71 -4.70 -4.76
C GLN A 88 5.87 -5.24 -5.59
N ASP A 89 5.84 -6.53 -5.96
CA ASP A 89 6.90 -7.12 -6.79
C ASP A 89 6.91 -6.50 -8.19
N PHE A 90 5.75 -6.32 -8.80
CA PHE A 90 5.65 -5.69 -10.11
C PHE A 90 6.18 -4.25 -10.09
N LEU A 91 5.76 -3.43 -9.13
CA LEU A 91 6.21 -2.05 -9.01
C LEU A 91 7.71 -1.94 -8.71
N SER A 92 8.25 -2.87 -7.91
CA SER A 92 9.70 -2.93 -7.61
C SER A 92 10.55 -3.23 -8.85
N ASN A 93 9.98 -3.91 -9.85
CA ASN A 93 10.63 -4.13 -11.14
C ASN A 93 10.63 -2.88 -12.05
N LEU A 94 9.75 -1.91 -11.79
CA LEU A 94 9.74 -0.63 -12.51
C LEU A 94 10.79 0.36 -11.97
N GLY A 95 11.18 0.20 -10.71
CA GLY A 95 12.16 1.05 -10.03
C GLY A 95 12.08 0.92 -8.51
N PRO A 96 12.91 1.67 -7.76
CA PRO A 96 12.84 1.68 -6.31
C PRO A 96 11.47 2.20 -5.84
N LEU A 97 10.90 1.53 -4.84
CA LEU A 97 9.64 1.96 -4.23
C LEU A 97 9.83 3.30 -3.50
N PRO A 98 8.83 4.20 -3.54
CA PRO A 98 8.84 5.46 -2.78
C PRO A 98 8.99 5.23 -1.28
N ASP A 99 9.53 6.20 -0.54
CA ASP A 99 9.70 6.09 0.91
C ASP A 99 8.37 5.95 1.67
N ILE A 100 8.44 5.34 2.86
CA ILE A 100 7.30 5.23 3.77
C ILE A 100 6.98 6.63 4.31
N VAL A 101 5.74 7.08 4.12
CA VAL A 101 5.26 8.37 4.66
C VAL A 101 4.41 8.20 5.92
N PHE A 102 3.76 7.05 6.07
CA PHE A 102 2.99 6.70 7.26
C PHE A 102 3.29 5.28 7.70
N SER A 103 3.42 5.08 9.02
CA SER A 103 3.58 3.76 9.60
C SER A 103 2.96 3.66 10.98
N VAL A 104 2.44 2.49 11.32
CA VAL A 104 1.95 2.16 12.67
C VAL A 104 2.47 0.78 13.03
N ASP A 105 3.30 0.70 14.08
CA ASP A 105 3.78 -0.57 14.62
C ASP A 105 2.71 -1.21 15.50
N LEU A 106 2.03 -2.24 14.98
CA LEU A 106 0.93 -2.88 15.70
C LEU A 106 1.40 -3.72 16.89
N SER A 107 2.70 -4.08 16.94
CA SER A 107 3.26 -4.82 18.07
C SER A 107 3.32 -4.00 19.37
N GLN A 108 3.17 -2.67 19.26
CA GLN A 108 3.16 -1.75 20.40
C GLN A 108 1.74 -1.51 20.95
N HIS A 109 0.73 -2.19 20.41
CA HIS A 109 -0.68 -1.93 20.70
C HIS A 109 -1.37 -3.21 21.18
N ASN A 110 -2.01 -3.14 22.34
CA ASN A 110 -2.65 -4.30 22.97
C ASN A 110 -4.04 -4.58 22.39
N ASP A 111 -4.65 -3.60 21.74
CA ASP A 111 -5.99 -3.70 21.17
C ASP A 111 -6.19 -2.73 20.00
N VAL A 112 -7.27 -2.99 19.25
CA VAL A 112 -7.67 -2.19 18.08
C VAL A 112 -7.84 -0.71 18.43
N ASN A 113 -8.34 -0.34 19.62
CA ASN A 113 -8.58 1.06 19.97
C ASN A 113 -7.28 1.82 20.20
N SER A 114 -6.30 1.17 20.84
CA SER A 114 -4.96 1.74 21.04
C SER A 114 -4.24 1.94 19.71
N ALA A 115 -4.32 0.97 18.79
CA ALA A 115 -3.76 1.09 17.44
C ALA A 115 -4.47 2.18 16.62
N LEU A 116 -5.81 2.23 16.65
CA LEU A 116 -6.58 3.29 15.98
C LEU A 116 -6.30 4.68 16.56
N GLY A 117 -5.94 4.75 17.85
CA GLY A 117 -5.50 5.97 18.52
C GLY A 117 -4.22 6.54 17.90
N ALA A 118 -3.23 5.69 17.64
CA ALA A 118 -1.94 6.09 17.07
C ALA A 118 -2.06 6.69 15.65
N ILE A 119 -3.10 6.32 14.90
CA ILE A 119 -3.36 6.86 13.56
C ILE A 119 -3.72 8.37 13.64
N LYS A 120 -4.29 8.85 14.75
CA LYS A 120 -4.75 10.25 14.87
C LYS A 120 -3.60 11.26 14.86
N ASP A 121 -2.40 10.81 15.18
CA ASP A 121 -1.20 11.65 15.26
C ASP A 121 -0.39 11.66 13.95
N LEU A 122 -0.83 10.88 12.94
CA LEU A 122 -0.19 10.86 11.62
C LEU A 122 -0.64 12.06 10.75
N PRO A 123 0.29 12.71 10.02
CA PRO A 123 -0.01 13.90 9.23
C PRO A 123 -0.61 13.54 7.86
N PHE A 124 -1.84 13.04 7.85
CA PHE A 124 -2.59 12.72 6.63
C PHE A 124 -2.96 13.95 5.79
#